data_AF-A0A963SF28-F1
#
_entry.id   AF-A0A963SF28-F1
#
_cell.length_a   1.000
_cell.length_b   1.000
_cell.length_c   1.000
_cell.angle_alpha   90.00
_cell.angle_beta   90.00
_cell.angle_gamma   90.00
#
_symmetry.space_group_name_H-M   'P 1'
#
loop_
_entity.id
_entity.type
_entity.pdbx_description
1 polymer ?
#
loop_
_entity_poly.entity_id
_entity_poly.type
_entity_poly.pdbx_seq_one_letter_code
_entity_poly.pdbx_strand_id
1 'polypeptide(L)'
;VSALFANSPFSEGKPNGLASFRVAIWRDTDPDRCGLLPFVFEDGFGYERYVDYMLDVPMYFVFRDGKYLDASGLSFRDFLDGKLSILPGEKPREGDWWDHLSTAFPEVRLKSFLEMRGADGGPWNRICALPAFWVGILYDGPSLDAAWDLVKDWTMEEREALRNAVPKLALDADIPGGRKLRDLAREVLEISRQGLASRARLNTSGDNETGFLETLDEIVASGKVPAQRMLDLYHGDWGGDITRIYEHSF
;
A
#
# COMPACT_ATOMS: atom_id res chain seq x y z
N VAL A 1 -1.92 -1.62 7.25
CA VAL A 1 -2.96 -1.41 6.20
C VAL A 1 -3.25 -2.67 5.40
N SER A 2 -2.29 -3.29 4.71
CA SER A 2 -2.55 -4.45 3.85
C SER A 2 -3.31 -5.59 4.56
N ALA A 3 -3.02 -5.85 5.84
CA ALA A 3 -3.79 -6.79 6.66
C ALA A 3 -5.24 -6.33 6.91
N LEU A 4 -5.44 -5.10 7.43
CA LEU A 4 -6.77 -4.53 7.71
C LEU A 4 -7.70 -4.55 6.48
N PHE A 5 -7.12 -4.36 5.30
CA PHE A 5 -7.86 -4.26 4.04
C PHE A 5 -7.89 -5.56 3.22
N ALA A 6 -7.32 -6.67 3.70
CA ALA A 6 -7.21 -7.91 2.94
C ALA A 6 -8.58 -8.42 2.45
N ASN A 7 -8.74 -8.55 1.13
CA ASN A 7 -10.05 -8.73 0.47
C ASN A 7 -10.01 -9.58 -0.80
N SER A 8 -9.02 -10.46 -0.97
CA SER A 8 -8.85 -11.22 -2.21
C SER A 8 -8.56 -12.72 -2.00
N PRO A 9 -9.47 -13.47 -1.34
CA PRO A 9 -9.25 -14.88 -0.99
C PRO A 9 -9.64 -15.89 -2.08
N PHE A 10 -10.17 -15.44 -3.22
CA PHE A 10 -10.61 -16.32 -4.30
C PHE A 10 -9.84 -16.08 -5.61
N SER A 11 -9.55 -17.17 -6.32
CA SER A 11 -9.03 -17.16 -7.70
C SER A 11 -9.77 -18.23 -8.49
N GLU A 12 -10.19 -17.91 -9.72
CA GLU A 12 -10.94 -18.85 -10.59
C GLU A 12 -12.14 -19.52 -9.91
N GLY A 13 -12.83 -18.74 -9.05
CA GLY A 13 -14.02 -19.17 -8.31
C GLY A 13 -13.77 -20.07 -7.10
N LYS A 14 -12.52 -20.28 -6.69
CA LYS A 14 -12.16 -21.13 -5.54
C LYS A 14 -11.26 -20.39 -4.54
N PRO A 15 -11.25 -20.79 -3.25
CA PRO A 15 -10.29 -20.28 -2.27
C PRO A 15 -8.85 -20.49 -2.75
N ASN A 16 -8.05 -19.42 -2.73
CA ASN A 16 -6.64 -19.43 -3.18
C ASN A 16 -5.64 -19.61 -2.02
N GLY A 17 -6.13 -19.73 -0.78
CA GLY A 17 -5.32 -19.95 0.41
C GLY A 17 -4.66 -18.69 1.00
N LEU A 18 -5.03 -17.50 0.53
CA LEU A 18 -4.53 -16.22 1.02
C LEU A 18 -5.69 -15.33 1.52
N ALA A 19 -5.36 -14.40 2.40
CA ALA A 19 -6.27 -13.31 2.76
C ALA A 19 -6.19 -12.17 1.74
N SER A 20 -4.99 -11.87 1.21
CA SER A 20 -4.80 -10.94 0.10
C SER A 20 -3.91 -11.55 -0.98
N PHE A 21 -4.55 -12.07 -2.03
CA PHE A 21 -3.86 -12.48 -3.25
C PHE A 21 -3.27 -11.27 -3.99
N ARG A 22 -3.92 -10.11 -3.94
CA ARG A 22 -3.42 -8.87 -4.54
C ARG A 22 -2.04 -8.49 -4.01
N VAL A 23 -1.86 -8.50 -2.69
CA VAL A 23 -0.55 -8.17 -2.08
C VAL A 23 0.48 -9.25 -2.41
N ALA A 24 0.08 -10.52 -2.51
CA ALA A 24 0.98 -11.58 -2.92
C ALA A 24 1.52 -11.39 -4.35
N ILE A 25 0.68 -10.94 -5.31
CA ILE A 25 1.09 -10.68 -6.70
C ILE A 25 2.22 -9.64 -6.79
N TRP A 26 2.16 -8.58 -5.97
CA TRP A 26 3.17 -7.51 -5.98
C TRP A 26 4.57 -7.96 -5.53
N ARG A 27 4.72 -9.19 -5.00
CA ARG A 27 6.02 -9.78 -4.69
C ARG A 27 6.69 -10.43 -5.89
N ASP A 28 5.92 -10.78 -6.92
CA ASP A 28 6.37 -11.50 -8.11
C ASP A 28 6.00 -10.73 -9.40
N THR A 29 5.80 -9.41 -9.29
CA THR A 29 5.47 -8.56 -10.44
C THR A 29 6.74 -8.10 -11.16
N ASP A 30 7.64 -7.41 -10.46
CA ASP A 30 8.92 -6.92 -10.99
C ASP A 30 9.81 -6.49 -9.81
N PRO A 31 10.97 -7.14 -9.59
CA PRO A 31 11.84 -6.86 -8.45
C PRO A 31 12.52 -5.50 -8.50
N ASP A 32 12.65 -4.86 -9.67
CA ASP A 32 13.35 -3.58 -9.81
C ASP A 32 12.50 -2.40 -9.32
N ARG A 33 11.17 -2.58 -9.28
CA ARG A 33 10.22 -1.50 -9.05
C ARG A 33 9.17 -1.77 -7.97
N CYS A 34 9.15 -2.96 -7.39
CA CYS A 34 8.16 -3.33 -6.36
C CYS A 34 8.82 -3.59 -5.00
N GLY A 35 8.00 -3.61 -3.95
CA GLY A 35 8.41 -4.01 -2.61
C GLY A 35 8.68 -2.87 -1.64
N LEU A 36 9.32 -3.22 -0.52
CA LEU A 36 9.88 -2.24 0.39
C LEU A 36 11.14 -1.64 -0.23
N LEU A 37 11.43 -0.39 0.13
CA LEU A 37 12.64 0.30 -0.30
C LEU A 37 13.56 0.42 0.92
N PRO A 38 14.48 -0.53 1.20
CA PRO A 38 15.28 -0.52 2.43
C PRO A 38 16.04 0.79 2.64
N PHE A 39 16.50 1.42 1.55
CA PHE A 39 17.27 2.65 1.59
C PHE A 39 16.52 3.86 2.15
N VAL A 40 15.18 3.81 2.31
CA VAL A 40 14.42 4.91 2.93
C VAL A 40 14.62 4.98 4.44
N PHE A 41 15.19 3.92 5.04
CA PHE A 41 15.52 3.85 6.46
C PHE A 41 17.02 4.07 6.73
N GLU A 42 17.82 4.34 5.70
CA GLU A 42 19.24 4.69 5.84
C GLU A 42 19.38 6.12 6.38
N ASP A 43 20.40 6.35 7.21
CA ASP A 43 20.75 7.69 7.66
C ASP A 43 21.04 8.61 6.46
N GLY A 44 20.43 9.79 6.46
CA GLY A 44 20.59 10.76 5.38
C GLY A 44 19.70 10.53 4.15
N PHE A 45 18.73 9.61 4.22
CA PHE A 45 17.69 9.50 3.18
C PHE A 45 17.03 10.85 2.88
N GLY A 46 16.85 11.14 1.60
CA GLY A 46 16.22 12.35 1.09
C GLY A 46 15.90 12.25 -0.40
N TYR A 47 15.48 13.37 -1.00
CA TYR A 47 15.07 13.40 -2.40
C TYR A 47 16.15 12.92 -3.38
N GLU A 48 17.42 13.26 -3.14
CA GLU A 48 18.53 12.86 -4.00
C GLU A 48 18.69 11.33 -4.06
N ARG A 49 18.62 10.65 -2.90
CA ARG A 49 18.68 9.18 -2.84
C ARG A 49 17.51 8.52 -3.57
N TYR A 50 16.32 9.12 -3.50
CA TYR A 50 15.15 8.62 -4.24
C TYR A 50 15.27 8.85 -5.75
N VAL A 51 15.88 9.97 -6.16
CA VAL A 51 16.21 10.23 -7.57
C VAL A 51 17.18 9.17 -8.07
N ASP A 52 18.23 8.83 -7.33
CA ASP A 52 19.16 7.76 -7.71
C ASP A 52 18.47 6.42 -7.91
N TYR A 53 17.59 6.03 -6.98
CA TYR A 53 16.75 4.84 -7.14
C TYR A 53 15.96 4.89 -8.46
N MET A 54 15.25 5.99 -8.71
CA MET A 54 14.43 6.13 -9.91
C MET A 54 15.25 6.17 -11.20
N LEU A 55 16.48 6.67 -11.17
CA LEU A 55 17.40 6.63 -12.31
C LEU A 55 17.87 5.22 -12.64
N ASP A 56 17.90 4.32 -11.66
CA ASP A 56 18.30 2.93 -11.81
C ASP A 56 17.12 1.99 -12.17
N VAL A 57 15.87 2.39 -11.87
CA VAL A 57 14.68 1.65 -12.31
C VAL A 57 14.63 1.62 -13.85
N PRO A 58 14.53 0.45 -14.49
CA PRO A 58 14.43 0.36 -15.94
C PRO A 58 13.16 1.05 -16.47
N MET A 59 13.28 1.74 -17.59
CA MET A 59 12.16 2.42 -18.23
C MET A 59 11.13 1.43 -18.78
N TYR A 60 9.90 1.89 -18.98
CA TYR A 60 8.87 1.17 -19.77
C TYR A 60 8.71 1.76 -21.16
N PHE A 61 8.58 3.09 -21.25
CA PHE A 61 8.29 3.76 -22.50
C PHE A 61 8.80 5.19 -22.49
N VAL A 62 8.81 5.80 -23.68
CA VAL A 62 8.82 7.26 -23.85
C VAL A 62 7.60 7.65 -24.67
N PHE A 63 6.84 8.65 -24.21
CA PHE A 63 5.71 9.16 -24.98
C PHE A 63 6.17 10.30 -25.90
N ARG A 64 6.01 10.11 -27.22
CA ARG A 64 6.39 11.07 -28.26
C ARG A 64 5.35 11.13 -29.34
N ASP A 65 4.92 12.35 -29.69
CA ASP A 65 4.02 12.62 -30.82
C ASP A 65 2.80 11.70 -30.91
N GLY A 66 2.16 11.46 -29.75
CA GLY A 66 0.96 10.62 -29.65
C GLY A 66 1.23 9.11 -29.59
N LYS A 67 2.48 8.67 -29.46
CA LYS A 67 2.88 7.27 -29.48
C LYS A 67 3.69 6.90 -28.25
N TYR A 68 3.49 5.67 -27.78
CA TYR A 68 4.35 5.00 -26.82
C TYR A 68 5.49 4.33 -27.56
N LEU A 69 6.72 4.81 -27.35
CA LEU A 69 7.94 4.16 -27.82
C LEU A 69 8.40 3.18 -26.75
N ASP A 70 8.64 1.93 -27.12
CA ASP A 70 9.09 0.89 -26.20
C ASP A 70 10.51 1.20 -25.70
N ALA A 71 10.64 1.45 -24.40
CA ALA A 71 11.91 1.70 -23.72
C ALA A 71 12.18 0.63 -22.65
N SER A 72 11.53 -0.53 -22.76
CA SER A 72 11.61 -1.60 -21.77
C SER A 72 13.06 -2.03 -21.55
N GLY A 73 13.51 -1.95 -20.30
CA GLY A 73 14.89 -2.33 -19.95
C GLY A 73 15.94 -1.26 -20.23
N LEU A 74 15.58 -0.11 -20.81
CA LEU A 74 16.51 0.99 -21.06
C LEU A 74 16.69 1.88 -19.83
N SER A 75 17.80 2.62 -19.80
CA SER A 75 18.22 3.44 -18.67
C SER A 75 17.77 4.90 -18.78
N PHE A 76 17.14 5.42 -17.73
CA PHE A 76 16.83 6.85 -17.66
C PHE A 76 18.12 7.70 -17.54
N ARG A 77 19.21 7.15 -16.98
CA ARG A 77 20.53 7.80 -16.98
C ARG A 77 21.06 7.99 -18.41
N ASP A 78 20.93 6.97 -19.26
CA ASP A 78 21.30 7.10 -20.67
C ASP A 78 20.42 8.13 -21.38
N PHE A 79 19.15 8.23 -21.01
CA PHE A 79 18.27 9.27 -21.54
C PHE A 79 18.75 10.69 -21.16
N LEU A 80 19.10 10.92 -19.90
CA LEU A 80 19.67 12.20 -19.44
C LEU A 80 20.93 12.61 -20.22
N ASP A 81 21.74 11.61 -20.58
CA ASP A 81 22.96 11.79 -21.36
C ASP A 81 22.74 11.92 -22.88
N GLY A 82 21.51 11.77 -23.37
CA GLY A 82 21.21 11.77 -24.81
C GLY A 82 21.63 10.49 -25.53
N LYS A 83 21.81 9.39 -24.80
CA LYS A 83 22.31 8.09 -25.27
C LYS A 83 21.21 7.03 -25.36
N LEU A 84 19.94 7.39 -25.15
CA LEU A 84 18.83 6.45 -25.27
C LEU A 84 18.73 5.92 -26.71
N SER A 85 18.90 4.61 -26.90
CA SER A 85 19.03 3.99 -28.22
C SER A 85 17.84 4.23 -29.15
N ILE A 86 16.63 4.34 -28.59
CA ILE A 86 15.39 4.59 -29.33
C ILE A 86 15.18 6.07 -29.69
N LEU A 87 15.93 6.99 -29.07
CA LEU A 87 15.89 8.43 -29.30
C LEU A 87 17.31 9.04 -29.26
N PRO A 88 18.18 8.71 -30.25
CA PRO A 88 19.58 9.11 -30.20
C PRO A 88 19.76 10.63 -30.20
N GLY A 89 20.50 11.15 -29.21
CA GLY A 89 20.78 12.58 -29.06
C GLY A 89 19.67 13.37 -28.37
N GLU A 90 18.49 12.79 -28.12
CA GLU A 90 17.43 13.46 -27.37
C GLU A 90 17.62 13.31 -25.86
N LYS A 91 17.33 14.39 -25.12
CA LYS A 91 17.29 14.41 -23.65
C LYS A 91 15.84 14.38 -23.15
N PRO A 92 15.58 13.89 -21.93
CA PRO A 92 14.24 13.84 -21.37
C PRO A 92 13.67 15.24 -21.16
N ARG A 93 12.35 15.34 -21.35
CA ARG A 93 11.49 16.45 -20.93
C ARG A 93 11.00 16.16 -19.51
N GLU A 94 10.47 17.17 -18.83
CA GLU A 94 9.88 16.99 -17.49
C GLU A 94 8.77 15.93 -17.48
N GLY A 95 7.96 15.88 -18.54
CA GLY A 95 6.92 14.86 -18.70
C GLY A 95 7.47 13.43 -18.71
N ASP A 96 8.65 13.20 -19.28
CA ASP A 96 9.26 11.86 -19.30
C ASP A 96 9.67 11.42 -17.90
N TRP A 97 10.15 12.36 -17.08
CA TRP A 97 10.46 12.08 -15.68
C TRP A 97 9.19 11.75 -14.89
N TRP A 98 8.10 12.49 -15.10
CA TRP A 98 6.83 12.23 -14.43
C TRP A 98 6.21 10.90 -14.85
N ASP A 99 6.31 10.55 -16.12
CA ASP A 99 5.92 9.25 -16.65
C ASP A 99 6.77 8.15 -16.01
N HIS A 100 8.10 8.30 -15.98
CA HIS A 100 9.02 7.34 -15.39
C HIS A 100 8.76 7.10 -13.90
N LEU A 101 8.58 8.17 -13.11
CA LEU A 101 8.17 8.09 -11.70
C LEU A 101 6.86 7.30 -11.51
N SER A 102 5.96 7.35 -12.50
CA SER A 102 4.68 6.63 -12.45
C SER A 102 4.81 5.14 -12.76
N THR A 103 5.99 4.67 -13.18
CA THR A 103 6.28 3.26 -13.47
C THR A 103 6.94 2.52 -12.32
N ALA A 104 7.33 3.20 -11.23
CA ALA A 104 7.73 2.53 -10.00
C ALA A 104 6.49 2.10 -9.19
N PHE A 105 6.52 0.95 -8.52
CA PHE A 105 5.39 0.42 -7.73
C PHE A 105 5.78 -0.12 -6.33
N PRO A 106 6.60 0.60 -5.53
CA PRO A 106 6.87 0.22 -4.15
C PRO A 106 5.59 0.25 -3.29
N GLU A 107 5.66 -0.29 -2.06
CA GLU A 107 4.54 -0.24 -1.10
C GLU A 107 4.12 1.21 -0.75
N VAL A 108 5.10 2.13 -0.77
CA VAL A 108 4.90 3.58 -0.66
C VAL A 108 5.72 4.26 -1.76
N ARG A 109 5.06 5.07 -2.60
CA ARG A 109 5.72 5.75 -3.74
C ARG A 109 5.83 7.25 -3.49
N LEU A 110 6.95 7.83 -3.88
CA LEU A 110 7.20 9.26 -3.81
C LEU A 110 7.18 9.87 -5.21
N LYS A 111 6.38 10.93 -5.37
CA LYS A 111 6.37 11.85 -6.50
C LYS A 111 6.47 13.28 -5.94
N SER A 112 5.68 14.21 -6.45
CA SER A 112 5.36 15.47 -5.75
C SER A 112 4.46 15.27 -4.53
N PHE A 113 4.05 14.03 -4.26
CA PHE A 113 3.25 13.59 -3.12
C PHE A 113 3.60 12.13 -2.78
N LEU A 114 3.17 11.65 -1.61
CA LEU A 114 3.30 10.26 -1.21
C LEU A 114 2.03 9.47 -1.54
N GLU A 115 2.21 8.24 -2.05
CA GLU A 115 1.12 7.32 -2.37
C GLU A 115 1.23 6.07 -1.50
N MET A 116 0.20 5.81 -0.69
CA MET A 116 0.09 4.60 0.12
C MET A 116 -0.60 3.50 -0.69
N ARG A 117 0.11 2.42 -1.03
CA ARG A 117 -0.30 1.51 -2.10
C ARG A 117 -0.70 0.11 -1.64
N GLY A 118 -0.66 -0.17 -0.34
CA GLY A 118 -0.80 -1.53 0.20
C GLY A 118 -2.21 -2.11 0.34
N ALA A 119 -3.28 -1.32 0.16
CA ALA A 119 -4.66 -1.78 0.42
C ALA A 119 -5.26 -2.55 -0.76
N ASP A 120 -6.08 -3.57 -0.47
CA ASP A 120 -7.01 -4.12 -1.47
C ASP A 120 -8.21 -3.16 -1.64
N GLY A 121 -8.86 -3.24 -2.80
CA GLY A 121 -10.15 -2.58 -3.02
C GLY A 121 -11.23 -3.16 -2.10
N GLY A 122 -12.27 -2.36 -1.85
CA GLY A 122 -13.39 -2.72 -0.98
C GLY A 122 -14.61 -1.85 -1.27
N PRO A 123 -15.66 -1.96 -0.46
CA PRO A 123 -16.90 -1.24 -0.60
C PRO A 123 -16.72 0.18 -0.05
N TRP A 124 -17.77 0.99 -0.16
CA TRP A 124 -17.76 2.41 0.19
C TRP A 124 -17.15 2.73 1.56
N ASN A 125 -17.56 2.05 2.63
CA ASN A 125 -17.07 2.37 3.98
C ASN A 125 -15.55 2.18 4.11
N ARG A 126 -14.97 1.13 3.50
CA ARG A 126 -13.51 0.92 3.48
C ARG A 126 -12.79 1.88 2.55
N ILE A 127 -13.42 2.25 1.42
CA ILE A 127 -12.88 3.31 0.53
C ILE A 127 -12.73 4.62 1.31
N CYS A 128 -13.70 4.98 2.18
CA CYS A 128 -13.59 6.16 3.04
C CYS A 128 -12.62 5.98 4.21
N ALA A 129 -12.54 4.77 4.78
CA ALA A 129 -11.67 4.48 5.91
C ALA A 129 -10.17 4.54 5.54
N LEU A 130 -9.78 4.12 4.34
CA LEU A 130 -8.37 4.10 3.90
C LEU A 130 -7.69 5.49 3.96
N PRO A 131 -8.23 6.55 3.34
CA PRO A 131 -7.66 7.88 3.45
C PRO A 131 -7.77 8.43 4.86
N ALA A 132 -8.89 8.20 5.58
CA ALA A 132 -9.04 8.65 6.96
C ALA A 132 -7.94 8.07 7.88
N PHE A 133 -7.63 6.77 7.72
CA PHE A 133 -6.57 6.10 8.45
C PHE A 133 -5.21 6.80 8.28
N TRP A 134 -4.82 7.06 7.03
CA TRP A 134 -3.53 7.70 6.73
C TRP A 134 -3.50 9.19 7.07
N VAL A 135 -4.59 9.92 6.87
CA VAL A 135 -4.69 11.33 7.27
C VAL A 135 -4.54 11.47 8.80
N GLY A 136 -5.18 10.59 9.56
CA GLY A 136 -5.08 10.57 11.01
C GLY A 136 -3.66 10.35 11.52
N ILE A 137 -2.83 9.59 10.80
CA ILE A 137 -1.44 9.32 11.20
C ILE A 137 -0.49 10.40 10.67
N LEU A 138 -0.59 10.72 9.39
CA LEU A 138 0.46 11.47 8.69
C LEU A 138 0.28 12.99 8.78
N TYR A 139 -0.94 13.49 9.05
CA TYR A 139 -1.27 14.92 8.98
C TYR A 139 -1.44 15.56 10.36
N ASP A 140 -0.99 14.88 11.42
CA ASP A 140 -0.87 15.38 12.78
C ASP A 140 0.51 14.99 13.33
N GLY A 141 1.33 15.97 13.71
CA GLY A 141 2.73 15.75 14.12
C GLY A 141 2.88 14.77 15.28
N PRO A 142 2.17 14.95 16.40
CA PRO A 142 2.18 14.00 17.51
C PRO A 142 1.77 12.58 17.11
N SER A 143 0.76 12.44 16.25
CA SER A 143 0.30 11.13 15.76
C SER A 143 1.36 10.46 14.86
N LEU A 144 2.05 11.23 14.02
CA LEU A 144 3.15 10.74 13.19
C LEU A 144 4.31 10.21 14.05
N ASP A 145 4.73 10.99 15.06
CA ASP A 145 5.80 10.61 15.98
C ASP A 145 5.42 9.37 16.79
N ALA A 146 4.20 9.32 17.32
CA ALA A 146 3.70 8.17 18.06
C ALA A 146 3.65 6.89 17.20
N ALA A 147 3.23 7.01 15.93
CA ALA A 147 3.21 5.87 15.01
C ALA A 147 4.63 5.40 14.68
N TRP A 148 5.58 6.32 14.55
CA TRP A 148 6.99 5.98 14.34
C TRP A 148 7.60 5.27 15.55
N ASP A 149 7.31 5.73 16.76
CA ASP A 149 7.79 5.12 18.00
C ASP A 149 7.40 3.65 18.16
N LEU A 150 6.28 3.21 17.59
CA LEU A 150 5.85 1.80 17.61
C LEU A 150 6.73 0.87 16.76
N VAL A 151 7.41 1.41 15.75
CA VAL A 151 8.07 0.61 14.70
C VAL A 151 9.50 1.03 14.40
N LYS A 152 10.03 2.08 15.02
CA LYS A 152 11.36 2.64 14.70
C LYS A 152 12.51 1.66 14.91
N ASP A 153 12.38 0.75 15.89
CA ASP A 153 13.42 -0.22 16.24
C ASP A 153 13.34 -1.51 15.40
N TRP A 154 12.40 -1.62 14.46
CA TRP A 154 12.28 -2.81 13.62
C TRP A 154 13.36 -2.84 12.55
N THR A 155 14.01 -4.00 12.41
CA THR A 155 14.99 -4.22 11.34
C THR A 155 14.31 -4.36 9.98
N MET A 156 15.08 -4.26 8.90
CA MET A 156 14.54 -4.47 7.56
C MET A 156 14.10 -5.93 7.34
N GLU A 157 14.80 -6.89 7.94
CA GLU A 157 14.43 -8.30 7.90
C GLU A 157 13.06 -8.53 8.56
N GLU A 158 12.79 -7.87 9.68
CA GLU A 158 11.49 -7.94 10.37
C GLU A 158 10.36 -7.31 9.53
N ARG A 159 10.63 -6.15 8.90
CA ARG A 159 9.66 -5.50 8.01
C ARG A 159 9.34 -6.36 6.79
N GLU A 160 10.34 -6.97 6.18
CA GLU A 160 10.17 -7.85 5.02
C GLU A 160 9.51 -9.18 5.41
N ALA A 161 9.84 -9.75 6.57
CA ALA A 161 9.17 -10.91 7.12
C ALA A 161 7.67 -10.64 7.33
N LEU A 162 7.33 -9.48 7.90
CA LEU A 162 5.93 -9.07 8.06
C LEU A 162 5.23 -8.91 6.69
N ARG A 163 5.85 -8.20 5.75
CA ARG A 163 5.32 -8.04 4.38
C ARG A 163 5.03 -9.40 3.74
N ASN A 164 5.89 -10.39 3.96
CA ASN A 164 5.73 -11.73 3.42
C ASN A 164 4.66 -12.58 4.11
N ALA A 165 4.43 -12.36 5.40
CA ALA A 165 3.45 -13.08 6.20
C ALA A 165 2.01 -12.57 5.97
N VAL A 166 1.84 -11.24 5.83
CA VAL A 166 0.53 -10.57 5.75
C VAL A 166 -0.40 -11.13 4.67
N PRO A 167 0.03 -11.43 3.43
CA PRO A 167 -0.86 -11.97 2.40
C PRO A 167 -1.63 -13.22 2.84
N LYS A 168 -1.01 -14.06 3.67
CA LYS A 168 -1.62 -15.30 4.18
C LYS A 168 -2.28 -15.11 5.53
N LEU A 169 -1.59 -14.48 6.48
CA LEU A 169 -1.98 -14.45 7.89
C LEU A 169 -2.80 -13.20 8.25
N ALA A 170 -2.80 -12.16 7.43
CA ALA A 170 -3.45 -10.88 7.72
C ALA A 170 -3.11 -10.37 9.14
N LEU A 171 -4.12 -10.17 10.00
CA LEU A 171 -3.93 -9.66 11.37
C LEU A 171 -3.29 -10.68 12.33
N ASP A 172 -3.29 -11.96 11.97
CA ASP A 172 -2.68 -13.04 12.76
C ASP A 172 -1.18 -13.21 12.51
N ALA A 173 -0.60 -12.39 11.61
CA ALA A 173 0.83 -12.34 11.35
C ALA A 173 1.60 -11.98 12.63
N ASP A 174 2.71 -12.67 12.88
CA ASP A 174 3.62 -12.35 13.97
C ASP A 174 4.40 -11.08 13.67
N ILE A 175 4.64 -10.27 14.71
CA ILE A 175 5.49 -9.08 14.67
C ILE A 175 6.56 -9.20 15.77
N PRO A 176 7.61 -8.35 15.75
CA PRO A 176 8.65 -8.35 16.78
C PRO A 176 8.09 -8.28 18.21
N GLY A 177 8.83 -8.88 19.15
CA GLY A 177 8.43 -8.96 20.56
C GLY A 177 7.35 -9.99 20.87
N GLY A 178 7.08 -10.94 19.96
CA GLY A 178 6.12 -12.05 20.19
C GLY A 178 4.65 -11.60 20.17
N ARG A 179 4.37 -10.44 19.56
CA ARG A 179 3.03 -9.87 19.43
C ARG A 179 2.40 -10.25 18.09
N LYS A 180 1.09 -10.01 17.95
CA LYS A 180 0.39 -10.14 16.67
C LYS A 180 0.22 -8.79 16.00
N LEU A 181 0.14 -8.78 14.67
CA LEU A 181 -0.14 -7.56 13.90
C LEU A 181 -1.48 -6.93 14.31
N ARG A 182 -2.44 -7.72 14.79
CA ARG A 182 -3.68 -7.24 15.40
C ARG A 182 -3.45 -6.28 16.57
N ASP A 183 -2.44 -6.52 17.40
CA ASP A 183 -2.13 -5.67 18.55
C ASP A 183 -1.61 -4.31 18.09
N LEU A 184 -0.67 -4.33 17.14
CA LEU A 184 -0.19 -3.11 16.50
C LEU A 184 -1.32 -2.36 15.76
N ALA A 185 -2.21 -3.08 15.09
CA ALA A 185 -3.34 -2.46 14.39
C ALA A 185 -4.27 -1.70 15.35
N ARG A 186 -4.47 -2.22 16.57
CA ARG A 186 -5.23 -1.54 17.63
C ARG A 186 -4.57 -0.23 18.06
N GLU A 187 -3.26 -0.27 18.32
CA GLU A 187 -2.48 0.90 18.73
C GLU A 187 -2.43 1.97 17.64
N VAL A 188 -2.18 1.57 16.39
CA VAL A 188 -2.09 2.50 15.26
C VAL A 188 -3.46 3.09 14.90
N LEU A 189 -4.56 2.35 15.06
CA LEU A 189 -5.91 2.90 14.86
C LEU A 189 -6.25 3.96 15.91
N GLU A 190 -5.85 3.75 17.16
CA GLU A 190 -6.04 4.74 18.21
C GLU A 190 -5.25 6.02 17.92
N ILE A 191 -4.00 5.90 17.47
CA ILE A 191 -3.19 7.04 17.03
C ILE A 191 -3.86 7.78 15.86
N SER A 192 -4.32 7.03 14.84
CA SER A 192 -5.03 7.61 13.70
C SER A 192 -6.28 8.39 14.14
N ARG A 193 -7.06 7.83 15.08
CA ARG A 193 -8.23 8.49 15.64
C ARG A 193 -7.88 9.79 16.35
N GLN A 194 -6.79 9.80 17.13
CA GLN A 194 -6.32 11.00 17.82
C GLN A 194 -5.94 12.10 16.83
N GLY A 195 -5.21 11.79 15.75
CA GLY A 195 -4.86 12.80 14.75
C GLY A 195 -6.06 13.33 13.97
N LEU A 196 -7.07 12.49 13.67
CA LEU A 196 -8.34 12.96 13.10
C LEU A 196 -9.12 13.86 14.07
N ALA A 197 -9.15 13.51 15.36
CA ALA A 197 -9.78 14.32 16.39
C ALA A 197 -9.07 15.68 16.56
N SER A 198 -7.74 15.69 16.55
CA SER A 198 -6.87 16.88 16.62
C SER A 198 -7.12 17.82 15.44
N ARG A 199 -7.21 17.28 14.22
CA ARG A 199 -7.54 18.05 13.01
C ARG A 199 -8.91 18.73 13.06
N ALA A 200 -9.86 18.12 13.78
CA ALA A 200 -11.20 18.66 14.04
C ALA A 200 -11.94 19.18 12.77
N ARG A 201 -11.80 18.50 11.63
CA ARG A 201 -12.57 18.85 10.43
C ARG A 201 -13.99 18.35 10.59
N LEU A 202 -14.92 19.27 10.71
CA LEU A 202 -16.33 18.97 10.98
C LEU A 202 -17.14 18.94 9.68
N ASN A 203 -18.09 18.02 9.61
CA ASN A 203 -19.17 18.08 8.62
C ASN A 203 -20.20 19.15 9.01
N THR A 204 -21.26 19.33 8.20
CA THR A 204 -22.33 20.30 8.46
C THR A 204 -23.17 20.00 9.71
N SER A 205 -23.13 18.75 10.20
CA SER A 205 -23.85 18.29 11.38
C SER A 205 -23.03 18.42 12.67
N GLY A 206 -21.74 18.75 12.56
CA GLY A 206 -20.82 18.92 13.69
C GLY A 206 -19.98 17.68 14.04
N ASP A 207 -20.10 16.58 13.29
CA ASP A 207 -19.27 15.38 13.50
C ASP A 207 -17.90 15.56 12.84
N ASN A 208 -16.85 15.04 13.49
CA ASN A 208 -15.51 15.01 12.91
C ASN A 208 -15.24 13.76 12.05
N GLU A 209 -14.04 13.67 11.48
CA GLU A 209 -13.62 12.59 10.57
C GLU A 209 -13.46 11.21 11.26
N THR A 210 -13.51 11.11 12.59
CA THR A 210 -13.15 9.86 13.31
C THR A 210 -14.11 8.69 13.05
N GLY A 211 -15.36 8.98 12.70
CA GLY A 211 -16.36 7.95 12.36
C GLY A 211 -15.97 7.12 11.13
N PHE A 212 -15.12 7.64 10.23
CA PHE A 212 -14.63 6.86 9.09
C PHE A 212 -13.77 5.65 9.48
N LEU A 213 -13.28 5.60 10.73
CA LEU A 213 -12.47 4.48 11.23
C LEU A 213 -13.29 3.32 11.79
N GLU A 214 -14.61 3.47 11.99
CA GLU A 214 -15.47 2.47 12.66
C GLU A 214 -15.37 1.07 12.03
N THR A 215 -15.34 0.99 10.69
CA THR A 215 -15.19 -0.30 10.00
C THR A 215 -13.87 -0.99 10.31
N LEU A 216 -12.80 -0.23 10.57
CA LEU A 216 -11.49 -0.78 10.93
C LEU A 216 -11.49 -1.21 12.41
N ASP A 217 -12.21 -0.51 13.28
CA ASP A 217 -12.40 -0.92 14.67
C ASP A 217 -13.09 -2.28 14.76
N GLU A 218 -14.16 -2.49 13.99
CA GLU A 218 -14.85 -3.77 13.94
C GLU A 218 -13.95 -4.91 13.47
N ILE A 219 -13.09 -4.64 12.47
CA ILE A 219 -12.11 -5.62 11.97
C ILE A 219 -11.11 -5.98 13.06
N VAL A 220 -10.56 -4.98 13.78
CA VAL A 220 -9.62 -5.24 14.89
C VAL A 220 -10.30 -5.87 16.10
N ALA A 221 -11.54 -5.49 16.43
CA ALA A 221 -12.30 -6.03 17.55
C ALA A 221 -12.74 -7.48 17.32
N SER A 222 -13.17 -7.81 16.09
CA SER A 222 -13.49 -9.19 15.72
C SER A 222 -12.25 -10.04 15.44
N GLY A 223 -11.15 -9.41 15.02
CA GLY A 223 -9.96 -10.11 14.52
C GLY A 223 -10.17 -10.76 13.15
N LYS A 224 -11.30 -10.50 12.48
CA LYS A 224 -11.65 -11.08 11.19
C LYS A 224 -11.61 -10.02 10.09
N VAL A 225 -10.67 -10.19 9.16
CA VAL A 225 -10.57 -9.34 7.97
C VAL A 225 -11.64 -9.71 6.94
N PRO A 226 -11.96 -8.82 5.98
CA PRO A 226 -13.00 -9.06 4.98
C PRO A 226 -12.82 -10.37 4.20
N ALA A 227 -11.58 -10.72 3.84
CA ALA A 227 -11.27 -11.99 3.21
C ALA A 227 -11.70 -13.22 4.04
N GLN A 228 -11.47 -13.20 5.37
CA GLN A 228 -11.86 -14.29 6.25
C GLN A 228 -13.39 -14.37 6.40
N ARG A 229 -14.09 -13.23 6.47
CA ARG A 229 -15.57 -13.19 6.49
C ARG A 229 -16.17 -13.78 5.21
N MET A 230 -15.58 -13.46 4.06
CA MET A 230 -16.01 -14.05 2.78
C MET A 230 -15.76 -15.56 2.71
N LEU A 231 -14.64 -16.04 3.26
CA LEU A 231 -14.36 -17.48 3.35
C LEU A 231 -15.34 -18.20 4.27
N ASP A 232 -15.70 -17.60 5.41
CA ASP A 232 -16.72 -18.16 6.31
C ASP A 232 -18.06 -18.33 5.58
N LEU A 233 -18.50 -17.32 4.82
CA LEU A 233 -19.74 -17.38 4.04
C LEU A 233 -19.64 -18.39 2.89
N TYR A 234 -18.52 -18.42 2.17
CA TYR A 234 -18.26 -19.38 1.12
C TYR A 234 -18.40 -20.82 1.62
N HIS A 235 -17.82 -21.13 2.78
CA HIS A 235 -17.88 -22.46 3.39
C HIS A 235 -19.19 -22.74 4.13
N GLY A 236 -19.95 -21.71 4.48
CA GLY A 236 -21.25 -21.79 5.15
C GLY A 236 -22.40 -21.48 4.19
N ASP A 237 -23.01 -20.31 4.37
CA ASP A 237 -24.27 -19.90 3.73
C ASP A 237 -24.27 -19.96 2.21
N TRP A 238 -23.11 -19.79 1.56
CA TRP A 238 -23.01 -19.87 0.11
C TRP A 238 -22.89 -21.30 -0.41
N GLY A 239 -22.59 -22.27 0.45
CA GLY A 239 -22.47 -23.68 0.05
C GLY A 239 -21.41 -23.92 -1.05
N GLY A 240 -20.35 -23.11 -1.08
CA GLY A 240 -19.31 -23.15 -2.10
C GLY A 240 -19.66 -22.42 -3.41
N ASP A 241 -20.79 -21.71 -3.49
CA ASP A 241 -21.15 -20.90 -4.65
C ASP A 241 -20.61 -19.47 -4.53
N ILE A 242 -19.47 -19.21 -5.19
CA ILE A 242 -18.84 -17.89 -5.18
C ILE A 242 -19.70 -16.80 -5.84
N THR A 243 -20.67 -17.14 -6.70
CA THR A 243 -21.49 -16.14 -7.38
C THR A 243 -22.35 -15.32 -6.41
N ARG A 244 -22.60 -15.86 -5.22
CA ARG A 244 -23.28 -15.17 -4.13
C ARG A 244 -22.52 -13.96 -3.60
N ILE A 245 -21.21 -13.84 -3.86
CA ILE A 245 -20.42 -12.66 -3.45
C ILE A 245 -21.02 -11.34 -3.96
N TYR A 246 -21.69 -11.35 -5.12
CA TYR A 246 -22.31 -10.17 -5.72
C TYR A 246 -23.60 -9.72 -5.01
N GLU A 247 -24.17 -10.55 -4.13
CA GLU A 247 -25.35 -10.22 -3.33
C GLU A 247 -24.97 -9.47 -2.04
N HIS A 248 -23.67 -9.37 -1.74
CA HIS A 248 -23.15 -8.78 -0.51
C HIS A 248 -22.22 -7.60 -0.79
N SER A 249 -22.20 -6.65 0.15
CA SER A 249 -21.21 -5.58 0.18
C SER A 249 -20.26 -5.84 1.35
N PHE A 250 -19.13 -6.51 1.07
CA PHE A 250 -18.02 -6.71 2.02
C PHE A 250 -17.01 -5.61 1.88
#